data_AF-A0A538JB47-F1
#
_entry.id   AF-A0A538JB47-F1
#
_cell.length_a   1.000
_cell.length_b   1.000
_cell.length_c   1.000
_cell.angle_alpha   90.00
_cell.angle_beta   90.00
_cell.angle_gamma   90.00
#
_symmetry.space_group_name_H-M   'P 1'
#
loop_
_entity.id
_entity.type
_entity.pdbx_description
1 polymer ?
#
loop_
_entity_poly.entity_id
_entity_poly.type
_entity_poly.pdbx_seq_one_letter_code
_entity_poly.pdbx_strand_id
1 'polypeptide(L)'
;MPTLMFEGETHDEIVRKVRRWLASIDGGEHLSPVEVVERASELTKDALGVIAAAAPAPVAQSELVKALTRRGYEATDQTKRAVTTGLTALNELSGGEMVKRIEGARRSAVYEMNVAVAKQVLKALRG
;
A
#
# COMPACT_ATOMS: atom_id res chain seq x y z
N MET A 1 -9.19 0.19 -0.83
CA MET A 1 -8.95 1.62 -1.14
C MET A 1 -10.28 2.34 -1.12
N PRO A 2 -10.38 3.55 -0.56
CA PRO A 2 -11.63 4.32 -0.59
C PRO A 2 -11.91 4.84 -2.00
N THR A 3 -12.95 4.32 -2.64
CA THR A 3 -13.37 4.70 -4.00
C THR A 3 -14.42 5.81 -3.93
N LEU A 4 -14.34 6.81 -4.83
CA LEU A 4 -15.31 7.90 -4.97
C LEU A 4 -16.02 7.77 -6.33
N MET A 5 -17.36 7.81 -6.32
CA MET A 5 -18.20 7.74 -7.53
C MET A 5 -19.02 9.01 -7.70
N PHE A 6 -19.16 9.45 -8.95
CA PHE A 6 -19.99 10.59 -9.35
C PHE A 6 -21.05 10.14 -10.35
N GLU A 7 -22.30 10.57 -10.14
CA GLU A 7 -23.40 10.26 -11.05
C GLU A 7 -24.35 11.46 -11.16
N GLY A 8 -24.40 12.11 -12.34
CA GLY A 8 -25.33 13.20 -12.62
C GLY A 8 -25.17 14.45 -11.76
N GLU A 9 -24.02 14.65 -11.11
CA GLU A 9 -23.84 15.67 -10.06
C GLU A 9 -23.47 17.05 -10.60
N THR A 10 -23.93 18.08 -9.90
CA THR A 10 -23.53 19.47 -10.17
C THR A 10 -22.08 19.71 -9.73
N HIS A 11 -21.44 20.72 -10.31
CA HIS A 11 -20.06 21.08 -10.02
C HIS A 11 -19.79 21.26 -8.51
N ASP A 12 -20.67 21.94 -7.79
CA ASP A 12 -20.52 22.20 -6.36
C ASP A 12 -20.65 20.94 -5.50
N GLU A 13 -21.40 19.94 -5.97
CA GLU A 13 -21.52 18.64 -5.31
C GLU A 13 -20.24 17.81 -5.50
N ILE A 14 -19.67 17.83 -6.70
CA ILE A 14 -18.38 17.20 -7.01
C ILE A 14 -17.28 17.78 -6.12
N VAL A 15 -17.16 19.12 -6.05
CA VAL A 15 -16.13 19.80 -5.25
C VAL A 15 -16.27 19.46 -3.76
N ARG A 16 -17.51 19.42 -3.23
CA ARG A 16 -17.75 19.07 -1.83
C ARG A 16 -17.41 17.61 -1.53
N LYS A 17 -17.78 16.67 -2.40
CA LYS A 17 -17.45 15.24 -2.26
C LYS A 17 -15.94 15.01 -2.29
N VAL A 18 -15.24 15.64 -3.23
CA VAL A 18 -13.77 15.53 -3.34
C VAL A 18 -13.09 16.08 -2.09
N ARG A 19 -13.51 17.26 -1.58
CA ARG A 19 -12.94 17.82 -0.34
C ARG A 19 -13.16 16.92 0.87
N ARG A 20 -14.36 16.35 1.01
CA ARG A 20 -14.68 15.42 2.10
C ARG A 20 -13.86 14.14 2.01
N TRP A 21 -13.68 13.61 0.81
CA TRP A 21 -12.87 12.42 0.58
C TRP A 21 -11.38 12.67 0.86
N LEU A 22 -10.82 13.79 0.41
CA LEU A 22 -9.43 14.17 0.75
C LEU A 22 -9.23 14.30 2.26
N ALA A 23 -10.16 14.97 2.95
CA ALA A 23 -10.13 15.06 4.42
C ALA A 23 -10.24 13.69 5.12
N SER A 24 -10.93 12.71 4.51
CA SER A 24 -11.01 11.34 5.05
C SER A 24 -9.74 10.53 4.86
N ILE A 25 -8.88 10.90 3.91
CA ILE A 25 -7.58 10.26 3.65
C ILE A 25 -6.48 10.92 4.50
N ASP A 26 -6.52 12.23 4.67
CA ASP A 26 -5.52 12.97 5.46
C ASP A 26 -5.62 12.69 6.98
N GLY A 27 -6.70 12.06 7.45
CA GLY A 27 -6.96 11.80 8.88
C GLY A 27 -6.44 10.47 9.43
N GLY A 28 -5.88 9.58 8.60
CA GLY A 28 -5.28 8.31 9.04
C GLY A 28 -3.78 8.29 8.80
N GLU A 29 -2.99 7.74 9.73
CA GLU A 29 -1.63 7.30 9.43
C GLU A 29 -1.73 6.22 8.33
N HIS A 30 -1.60 6.63 7.08
CA HIS A 30 -1.63 5.72 5.94
C HIS A 30 -0.20 5.42 5.56
N LEU A 31 0.28 4.28 6.06
CA LEU A 31 1.54 3.70 5.61
C LEU A 31 1.43 3.42 4.11
N SER A 32 2.43 3.86 3.35
CA SER A 32 2.59 3.45 1.97
C SER A 32 2.72 1.92 1.89
N PRO A 33 2.37 1.30 0.74
CA PRO A 33 2.56 -0.13 0.55
C PRO A 33 3.98 -0.62 0.86
N VAL A 34 5.00 0.20 0.58
CA VAL A 34 6.41 -0.10 0.92
C VAL A 34 6.64 -0.08 2.42
N GLU A 35 6.16 0.94 3.14
CA GLU A 35 6.30 1.00 4.61
C GLU A 35 5.58 -0.14 5.32
N VAL A 36 4.44 -0.59 4.79
CA VAL A 36 3.74 -1.79 5.29
C VAL A 36 4.61 -3.03 5.13
N VAL A 37 5.24 -3.21 3.97
CA VAL A 37 6.12 -4.35 3.69
C VAL A 37 7.36 -4.33 4.59
N GLU A 38 7.96 -3.16 4.83
CA GLU A 38 9.12 -3.04 5.72
C GLU A 38 8.75 -3.40 7.16
N ARG A 39 7.64 -2.86 7.66
CA ARG A 39 7.17 -3.15 9.02
C ARG A 39 6.78 -4.63 9.19
N ALA A 40 6.17 -5.24 8.17
CA ALA A 40 5.84 -6.66 8.20
C ALA A 40 7.09 -7.56 8.19
N SER A 41 8.14 -7.15 7.47
CA SER A 41 9.42 -7.87 7.45
C SER A 41 10.08 -7.88 8.82
N GLU A 42 10.18 -6.73 9.48
CA GLU A 42 10.79 -6.63 10.81
C GLU A 42 9.98 -7.42 11.84
N LEU A 43 8.64 -7.31 11.82
CA LEU A 43 7.78 -8.13 12.68
C LEU A 43 8.00 -9.64 12.52
N THR A 44 8.19 -10.09 11.27
CA THR A 44 8.44 -11.52 10.98
C THR A 44 9.79 -11.97 11.54
N LYS A 45 10.84 -11.15 11.40
CA LYS A 45 12.16 -11.44 11.98
C LYS A 45 12.10 -11.48 13.50
N ASP A 46 11.41 -10.53 14.12
CA ASP A 46 11.21 -10.51 15.58
C ASP A 46 10.51 -11.78 16.06
N ALA A 47 9.44 -12.20 15.38
CA ALA A 47 8.74 -13.43 15.70
C ALA A 47 9.66 -14.67 15.61
N LEU A 48 10.48 -14.77 14.57
CA LEU A 48 11.49 -15.83 14.42
C LEU A 48 12.53 -15.79 15.55
N GLY A 49 12.97 -14.59 15.96
CA GLY A 49 13.85 -14.39 17.10
C GLY A 49 13.23 -14.86 18.42
N VAL A 50 11.96 -14.52 18.66
CA VAL A 50 11.19 -14.97 19.82
C VAL A 50 11.04 -16.50 19.84
N ILE A 51 10.73 -17.12 18.69
CA ILE A 51 10.62 -18.58 18.57
C ILE A 51 11.96 -19.26 18.90
N ALA A 52 13.06 -18.74 18.36
CA ALA A 52 14.40 -19.27 18.64
C ALA A 52 14.79 -19.11 20.12
N ALA A 53 14.43 -17.98 20.74
CA ALA A 53 14.69 -17.71 22.15
C ALA A 53 13.81 -18.54 23.10
N ALA A 54 12.59 -18.90 22.68
CA ALA A 54 11.68 -19.74 23.46
C ALA A 54 12.07 -21.22 23.47
N ALA A 55 12.99 -21.64 22.60
CA ALA A 55 13.45 -23.02 22.56
C ALA A 55 14.27 -23.38 23.82
N PRO A 56 14.14 -24.60 24.37
CA PRO A 56 14.98 -25.08 25.47
C PRO A 56 16.47 -24.96 25.13
N ALA A 57 17.33 -24.71 26.13
CA ALA A 57 18.74 -24.39 25.92
C ALA A 57 19.50 -25.36 24.97
N PRO A 58 19.34 -26.70 25.05
CA PRO A 58 20.02 -27.61 24.10
C PRO A 58 19.59 -27.41 22.64
N VAL A 59 18.34 -26.98 22.42
CA VAL A 59 17.75 -26.75 21.10
C VAL A 59 18.09 -25.35 20.60
N ALA A 60 17.97 -24.32 21.44
CA ALA A 60 18.32 -22.94 21.10
C ALA A 60 19.81 -22.78 20.74
N GLN A 61 20.70 -23.54 21.39
CA GLN A 61 22.14 -23.52 21.13
C GLN A 61 22.54 -24.38 19.93
N SER A 62 21.63 -25.21 19.41
CA SER A 62 21.90 -26.05 18.24
C SER A 62 22.20 -25.20 17.01
N GLU A 63 23.24 -25.57 16.28
CA GLU A 63 23.59 -24.95 15.01
C GLU A 63 22.46 -25.04 13.98
N LEU A 64 21.62 -26.08 14.06
CA LEU A 64 20.44 -26.22 13.21
C LEU A 64 19.46 -25.07 13.41
N VAL A 65 19.12 -24.73 14.66
CA VAL A 65 18.11 -23.69 14.97
C VAL A 65 18.65 -22.31 14.64
N LYS A 66 19.93 -22.05 14.94
CA LYS A 66 20.61 -20.81 14.54
C LYS A 66 20.63 -20.64 13.02
N ALA A 67 20.98 -21.71 12.29
CA ALA A 67 21.00 -21.70 10.83
C ALA A 67 19.59 -21.48 10.24
N LEU A 68 18.56 -22.14 10.79
CA LEU A 68 17.17 -21.95 10.36
C LEU A 68 16.67 -20.53 10.60
N THR A 69 16.97 -19.96 11.77
CA THR A 69 16.58 -18.58 12.11
C THR A 69 17.23 -17.59 11.14
N ARG A 70 18.55 -17.73 10.90
CA ARG A 70 19.29 -16.93 9.92
C ARG A 70 18.71 -17.07 8.51
N ARG A 71 18.42 -18.30 8.07
CA ARG A 71 17.81 -18.59 6.77
C ARG A 71 16.43 -17.92 6.64
N GLY A 72 15.64 -17.92 7.72
CA GLY A 72 14.35 -17.24 7.78
C GLY A 72 14.48 -15.72 7.62
N TYR A 73 15.48 -15.12 8.25
CA TYR A 73 15.76 -13.68 8.09
C TYR A 73 16.16 -13.36 6.64
N GLU A 74 17.10 -14.12 6.08
CA GLU A 74 17.56 -13.98 4.69
C GLU A 74 16.39 -14.11 3.70
N ALA A 75 15.53 -15.12 3.88
CA ALA A 75 14.35 -15.32 3.04
C ALA A 75 13.38 -14.14 3.15
N THR A 76 13.12 -13.66 4.37
CA THR A 76 12.24 -12.50 4.60
C THR A 76 12.79 -11.25 3.93
N ASP A 77 14.10 -11.00 4.02
CA ASP A 77 14.75 -9.87 3.36
C ASP A 77 14.71 -9.96 1.83
N GLN A 78 14.88 -11.16 1.27
CA GLN A 78 14.76 -11.38 -0.17
C GLN A 78 13.33 -11.11 -0.65
N THR A 79 12.33 -11.61 0.05
CA THR A 79 10.92 -11.35 -0.27
C THR A 79 10.59 -9.87 -0.17
N LYS A 80 10.99 -9.22 0.93
CA LYS A 80 10.83 -7.78 1.14
C LYS A 80 11.39 -6.98 -0.04
N ARG A 81 12.64 -7.25 -0.44
CA ARG A 81 13.28 -6.59 -1.58
C ARG A 81 12.54 -6.83 -2.88
N ALA A 82 12.16 -8.07 -3.18
CA ALA A 82 11.44 -8.41 -4.41
C ALA A 82 10.09 -7.67 -4.50
N VAL A 83 9.34 -7.65 -3.40
CA VAL A 83 8.04 -6.96 -3.32
C VAL A 83 8.23 -5.45 -3.43
N THR A 84 9.13 -4.86 -2.66
CA THR A 84 9.39 -3.41 -2.68
C THR A 84 9.89 -2.95 -4.05
N THR A 85 10.80 -3.68 -4.70
CA THR A 85 11.21 -3.40 -6.08
C THR A 85 10.03 -3.46 -7.05
N GLY A 86 9.15 -4.46 -6.90
CA GLY A 86 7.94 -4.56 -7.71
C GLY A 86 6.98 -3.39 -7.50
N LEU A 87 6.77 -2.97 -6.25
CA LEU A 87 5.93 -1.83 -5.91
C LEU A 87 6.51 -0.51 -6.45
N THR A 88 7.82 -0.32 -6.36
CA THR A 88 8.50 0.85 -6.93
C THR A 88 8.38 0.87 -8.46
N ALA A 89 8.64 -0.25 -9.14
CA ALA A 89 8.50 -0.36 -10.58
C ALA A 89 7.06 -0.08 -11.04
N LEU A 90 6.06 -0.59 -10.30
CA LEU A 90 4.65 -0.28 -10.57
C LEU A 90 4.35 1.21 -10.37
N ASN A 91 4.88 1.84 -9.32
CA ASN A 91 4.68 3.27 -9.08
C ASN A 91 5.30 4.15 -10.17
N GLU A 92 6.51 3.79 -10.63
CA GLU A 92 7.21 4.47 -11.73
C GLU A 92 6.48 4.31 -13.06
N LEU A 93 6.03 3.09 -13.40
CA LEU A 93 5.26 2.82 -14.62
C LEU A 93 3.87 3.47 -14.61
N SER A 94 3.31 3.67 -13.41
CA SER A 94 2.02 4.33 -13.24
C SER A 94 2.12 5.86 -13.24
N GLY A 95 3.32 6.44 -13.29
CA GLY A 95 3.53 7.90 -13.28
C GLY A 95 2.88 8.63 -12.10
N GLY A 96 2.62 7.94 -10.98
CA GLY A 96 1.87 8.49 -9.84
C GLY A 96 0.35 8.64 -10.05
N GLU A 97 -0.22 8.23 -11.19
CA GLU A 97 -1.65 8.31 -11.48
C GLU A 97 -2.23 6.97 -11.99
N MET A 98 -2.64 6.07 -11.09
CA MET A 98 -3.61 5.03 -11.47
C MET A 98 -4.99 5.67 -11.67
N VAL A 99 -5.34 6.03 -12.90
CA VAL A 99 -6.74 6.04 -13.36
C VAL A 99 -6.95 4.71 -14.06
N LYS A 100 -7.66 3.80 -13.39
CA LYS A 100 -7.95 2.47 -13.93
C LYS A 100 -8.97 2.64 -15.05
N ARG A 101 -8.54 2.46 -16.30
CA ARG A 101 -9.44 2.31 -17.45
C ARG A 101 -10.17 0.97 -17.30
N ILE A 102 -11.41 1.02 -16.81
CA ILE A 102 -12.35 -0.12 -16.87
C ILE A 102 -12.97 -0.09 -18.26
N GLU A 103 -12.42 -0.86 -19.18
CA GLU A 103 -13.13 -1.22 -20.41
C GLU A 103 -14.09 -2.38 -20.12
N GLY A 104 -15.38 -2.13 -20.33
CA GLY A 104 -16.33 -3.18 -20.74
C GLY A 104 -17.47 -3.52 -19.78
N ALA A 105 -18.43 -2.60 -19.58
CA ALA A 105 -19.87 -2.92 -19.67
C ALA A 105 -20.77 -1.68 -19.42
N ARG A 106 -21.45 -1.24 -20.49
CA ARG A 106 -22.75 -0.53 -20.53
C ARG A 106 -23.02 0.62 -19.52
N ARG A 107 -23.03 1.85 -20.09
CA ARG A 107 -23.89 3.00 -19.75
C ARG A 107 -23.90 3.46 -18.27
N SER A 108 -22.74 3.78 -17.72
CA SER A 108 -22.56 4.96 -16.88
C SER A 108 -21.06 5.28 -16.83
N ALA A 109 -20.69 6.55 -16.96
CA ALA A 109 -19.29 6.95 -16.99
C ALA A 109 -18.72 6.91 -15.56
N VAL A 110 -18.24 5.74 -15.12
CA VAL A 110 -17.61 5.56 -13.81
C VAL A 110 -16.11 5.82 -13.95
N TYR A 111 -15.65 7.00 -13.51
CA TYR A 111 -14.23 7.34 -13.45
C TYR A 111 -13.67 7.01 -12.06
N GLU A 112 -12.73 6.08 -11.96
CA GLU A 112 -11.94 5.79 -10.75
C GLU A 112 -10.77 6.79 -10.68
N MET A 113 -10.76 7.69 -9.69
CA MET A 113 -9.83 8.81 -9.61
C MET A 113 -8.89 8.69 -8.39
N ASN A 114 -7.58 8.82 -8.60
CA ASN A 114 -6.57 8.84 -7.53
C ASN A 114 -6.36 10.27 -6.97
N VAL A 115 -5.62 10.37 -5.86
CA VAL A 115 -5.39 11.62 -5.12
C VAL A 115 -4.67 12.70 -5.95
N ALA A 116 -3.76 12.31 -6.84
CA ALA A 116 -3.03 13.26 -7.70
C ALA A 116 -3.97 13.94 -8.70
N VAL A 117 -4.81 13.14 -9.38
CA VAL A 117 -5.85 13.65 -10.29
C VAL A 117 -6.86 14.52 -9.53
N ALA A 118 -7.29 14.11 -8.33
CA ALA A 118 -8.24 14.85 -7.51
C ALA A 118 -7.74 16.27 -7.17
N LYS A 119 -6.43 16.40 -6.87
CA LYS A 119 -5.79 17.70 -6.60
C LYS A 119 -5.69 18.56 -7.86
N GLN A 120 -5.40 17.97 -9.02
CA GLN A 120 -5.37 18.69 -10.30
C GLN A 120 -6.76 19.15 -10.75
N VAL A 121 -7.79 18.32 -10.59
CA VAL A 121 -9.18 18.70 -10.86
C VAL A 121 -9.59 19.87 -9.95
N LEU A 122 -9.33 19.80 -8.63
CA LEU A 122 -9.62 20.92 -7.74
C LEU A 122 -8.88 22.22 -8.12
N LYS A 123 -7.68 22.13 -8.70
CA LYS A 123 -6.92 23.29 -9.18
C LYS A 123 -7.54 23.86 -10.46
N ALA A 124 -7.95 23.00 -11.39
CA ALA A 124 -8.60 23.39 -12.63
C ALA A 124 -10.00 24.00 -12.43
N LEU A 125 -10.71 23.60 -11.38
CA LEU A 125 -12.04 24.12 -11.03
C LEU A 125 -11.99 25.44 -10.21
N ARG A 126 -10.81 25.89 -9.79
CA ARG A 126 -10.59 27.17 -9.08
C ARG A 126 -10.09 28.30 -9.99
N GLY A 127 -9.76 27.99 -11.25
CA GLY A 127 -9.56 28.98 -12.31
C GLY A 127 -10.87 29.20 -13.06
#